data_AF-A0A9W7DUU1-F1
#
_entry.id   AF-A0A9W7DUU1-F1
#
_cell.length_a   1.000
_cell.length_b   1.000
_cell.length_c   1.000
_cell.angle_alpha   90.00
_cell.angle_beta   90.00
_cell.angle_gamma   90.00
#
_symmetry.space_group_name_H-M   'P 1'
#
loop_
_entity.id
_entity.type
_entity.pdbx_description
1 polymer ?
#
loop_
_entity_poly.entity_id
_entity_poly.type
_entity_poly.pdbx_seq_one_letter_code
_entity_poly.pdbx_strand_id
1 'polypeptide(L)'
;MTGQCGTYHWMAPEVINSEAYTEKADVYSVGIILWEIYTRAIPYDGMKPVQAAMHVIQGGRLLLPDGTPQWFIHLVHSAWDANPENRPSMAYIQQILE
;
A
#
# COMPACT_ATOMS: atom_id res chain seq x y z
N MET A 1 -15.67 -19.60 3.94
CA MET A 1 -14.42 -19.31 4.66
C MET A 1 -13.25 -19.53 3.71
N THR A 2 -12.76 -18.48 3.06
CA THR A 2 -11.53 -18.49 2.24
C THR A 2 -10.50 -17.59 2.92
N GLY A 3 -10.19 -17.89 4.19
CA GLY A 3 -9.42 -17.00 5.07
C GLY A 3 -7.90 -17.04 4.88
N GLN A 4 -7.40 -17.57 3.76
CA GLN A 4 -5.96 -17.68 3.46
C GLN A 4 -5.60 -17.48 1.98
N CYS A 5 -6.45 -16.79 1.21
CA CYS A 5 -6.09 -16.43 -0.16
C CYS A 5 -6.00 -14.91 -0.26
N GLY A 6 -4.78 -14.38 -0.13
CA GLY A 6 -4.47 -12.98 -0.32
C GLY A 6 -2.97 -12.76 -0.09
N THR A 7 -2.35 -11.95 -0.94
CA THR A 7 -0.95 -11.54 -0.75
C THR A 7 -0.94 -10.39 0.26
N TYR A 8 -1.04 -10.73 1.55
CA TYR A 8 -1.26 -9.79 2.66
C TYR A 8 -0.32 -8.57 2.67
N HIS A 9 0.87 -8.71 2.11
CA HIS A 9 1.86 -7.62 1.99
C HIS A 9 1.38 -6.44 1.14
N TRP A 10 0.38 -6.61 0.26
CA TRP A 10 -0.20 -5.53 -0.54
C TRP A 10 -1.61 -5.12 -0.07
N MET A 11 -2.18 -5.80 0.93
CA MET A 11 -3.56 -5.57 1.33
C MET A 11 -3.73 -4.26 2.12
N ALA A 12 -4.78 -3.52 1.78
CA ALA A 12 -5.19 -2.33 2.52
C ALA A 12 -5.73 -2.69 3.92
N PRO A 13 -5.56 -1.81 4.93
CA PRO A 13 -5.96 -2.08 6.32
C PRO A 13 -7.45 -2.45 6.46
N GLU A 14 -8.34 -1.79 5.74
CA GLU A 14 -9.77 -2.08 5.75
C GLU A 14 -10.09 -3.49 5.21
N VAL A 15 -9.35 -3.95 4.20
CA VAL A 15 -9.53 -5.30 3.64
C VAL A 15 -9.03 -6.35 4.62
N ILE A 16 -7.92 -6.08 5.33
CA ILE A 16 -7.41 -6.97 6.38
C ILE A 16 -8.44 -7.09 7.53
N ASN A 17 -9.09 -5.97 7.89
CA ASN A 17 -10.14 -5.93 8.91
C ASN A 17 -11.49 -6.49 8.44
N SER A 18 -11.59 -6.99 7.21
CA SER A 18 -12.85 -7.47 6.61
C SER A 18 -13.94 -6.39 6.55
N GLU A 19 -13.54 -5.13 6.39
CA GLU A 19 -14.43 -4.00 6.16
C GLU A 19 -14.82 -3.90 4.67
N ALA A 20 -15.61 -2.89 4.30
CA ALA A 20 -16.11 -2.73 2.95
C ALA A 20 -14.96 -2.49 1.94
N TYR A 21 -14.90 -3.34 0.92
CA TYR A 21 -13.98 -3.18 -0.20
C TYR A 21 -14.47 -2.11 -1.18
N THR A 22 -13.57 -1.22 -1.61
CA THR A 22 -13.81 -0.24 -2.66
C THR A 22 -12.60 -0.17 -3.59
N GLU A 23 -12.68 0.56 -4.71
CA GLU A 23 -11.53 0.86 -5.59
C GLU A 23 -10.31 1.40 -4.82
N LYS A 24 -10.54 2.06 -3.67
CA LYS A 24 -9.46 2.58 -2.83
C LYS A 24 -8.53 1.51 -2.26
N ALA A 25 -9.00 0.26 -2.14
CA ALA A 25 -8.16 -0.86 -1.74
C ALA A 25 -7.17 -1.25 -2.86
N ASP A 26 -7.58 -1.15 -4.13
CA ASP A 26 -6.69 -1.32 -5.28
C ASP A 26 -5.66 -0.19 -5.34
N VAL A 27 -6.07 1.05 -5.08
CA VAL A 27 -5.16 2.21 -4.98
C VAL A 27 -4.07 2.00 -3.93
N TYR A 28 -4.43 1.45 -2.76
CA TYR A 28 -3.45 1.09 -1.73
C TYR A 28 -2.44 0.06 -2.25
N SER A 29 -2.93 -1.00 -2.89
CA SER A 29 -2.10 -2.07 -3.44
C SER A 29 -1.13 -1.52 -4.50
N VAL A 30 -1.60 -0.59 -5.34
CA VAL A 30 -0.78 0.14 -6.32
C VAL A 30 0.30 0.98 -5.62
N GLY A 31 0.00 1.64 -4.50
CA GLY A 31 1.02 2.36 -3.71
C GLY A 31 2.17 1.46 -3.27
N ILE A 32 1.86 0.25 -2.81
CA ILE A 32 2.87 -0.76 -2.44
C ILE A 32 3.66 -1.23 -3.66
N ILE A 33 3.01 -1.44 -4.81
CA ILE A 33 3.67 -1.82 -6.07
C ILE A 33 4.60 -0.71 -6.56
N LEU A 34 4.20 0.56 -6.49
CA LEU A 34 5.05 1.69 -6.87
C LEU A 34 6.32 1.72 -6.01
N TRP A 35 6.17 1.51 -4.70
CA TRP A 35 7.31 1.37 -3.79
C TRP A 35 8.21 0.19 -4.19
N GLU A 36 7.65 -0.97 -4.52
CA GLU A 36 8.39 -2.16 -4.94
C GLU A 36 9.18 -1.92 -6.24
N ILE A 37 8.57 -1.27 -7.22
CA ILE A 37 9.21 -0.91 -8.49
C ILE A 37 10.38 0.04 -8.25
N TYR A 38 10.18 1.03 -7.37
CA TYR A 38 11.19 2.05 -7.08
C TYR A 38 12.37 1.50 -6.30
N THR A 39 12.10 0.73 -5.24
CA THR A 39 13.13 0.19 -4.35
C THR A 39 13.76 -1.11 -4.85
N ARG A 40 13.09 -1.81 -5.77
CA ARG A 40 13.43 -3.19 -6.20
C ARG A 40 13.52 -4.18 -5.04
N ALA A 41 12.81 -3.90 -3.95
CA ALA A 41 12.79 -4.69 -2.74
C ALA A 41 11.44 -5.38 -2.54
N ILE A 42 11.43 -6.47 -1.78
CA ILE A 42 10.21 -7.18 -1.42
C ILE A 42 9.48 -6.39 -0.32
N PRO A 43 8.20 -6.05 -0.50
CA PRO A 43 7.41 -5.38 0.55
C PRO A 43 7.40 -6.19 1.84
N TYR A 44 7.70 -5.53 2.96
CA TYR A 44 7.79 -6.10 4.31
C TYR A 44 8.63 -7.39 4.36
N ASP A 45 9.78 -7.40 3.66
CA ASP A 45 10.69 -8.53 3.64
C ASP A 45 11.04 -9.02 5.07
N GLY A 46 11.14 -10.34 5.22
CA GLY A 46 11.32 -10.99 6.52
C GLY A 46 10.08 -11.08 7.40
N MET A 47 8.96 -10.44 7.06
CA MET A 47 7.69 -10.59 7.79
C MET A 47 6.82 -11.71 7.17
N LYS A 48 6.29 -12.59 8.03
CA LYS A 48 5.21 -13.51 7.61
C LYS A 48 3.96 -12.69 7.22
N PRO A 49 3.09 -13.22 6.35
CA PRO A 49 1.90 -12.48 5.89
C PRO A 49 1.04 -11.88 7.01
N VAL A 50 0.80 -12.65 8.08
CA VAL A 50 0.04 -12.19 9.25
C VAL A 50 0.77 -11.07 10.02
N GLN A 51 2.11 -11.12 10.07
CA GLN A 51 2.91 -10.08 10.73
C GLN A 51 2.87 -8.77 9.93
N ALA A 52 2.98 -8.86 8.60
CA ALA A 52 2.84 -7.70 7.71
C ALA A 52 1.44 -7.06 7.86
N ALA A 53 0.39 -7.88 7.85
CA ALA A 53 -0.97 -7.41 8.07
C ALA A 53 -1.15 -6.69 9.42
N MET A 54 -0.63 -7.27 10.51
CA MET A 54 -0.67 -6.64 11.84
C MET A 54 0.12 -5.33 11.88
N HIS A 55 1.30 -5.29 11.26
CA HIS A 55 2.13 -4.09 11.17
C HIS A 55 1.39 -2.96 10.43
N VAL A 56 0.70 -3.27 9.32
CA VAL A 56 -0.11 -2.32 8.55
C VAL A 56 -1.28 -1.77 9.39
N ILE A 57 -2.00 -2.64 10.10
CA ILE A 57 -3.10 -2.25 10.99
C ILE A 57 -2.61 -1.32 12.11
N GLN A 58 -1.40 -1.54 12.62
CA GLN A 58 -0.78 -0.70 13.65
C GLN A 58 -0.25 0.64 13.12
N GLY A 59 -0.45 0.94 11.83
CA GLY A 59 0.02 2.17 11.19
C GLY A 59 1.44 2.10 10.64
N GLY A 60 2.08 0.93 10.69
CA GLY A 60 3.38 0.68 10.08
C GLY A 60 3.33 0.80 8.56
N ARG A 61 4.38 1.38 7.96
CA ARG A 61 4.51 1.62 6.51
C ARG A 61 5.94 1.36 6.06
N LEU A 62 6.11 1.09 4.77
CA LEU A 62 7.43 0.86 4.17
C LEU A 62 8.25 2.16 4.13
N LEU A 63 9.56 2.03 4.33
CA LEU A 63 10.50 3.14 4.26
C LEU A 63 10.92 3.38 2.81
N LEU A 64 10.99 4.65 2.41
CA LEU A 64 11.58 5.05 1.14
C LEU A 64 13.06 5.42 1.35
N PRO A 65 13.97 5.06 0.42
CA PRO A 65 15.39 5.40 0.52
C PRO A 65 15.66 6.91 0.57
N ASP A 66 16.80 7.28 1.13
CA ASP A 66 17.28 8.66 1.09
C ASP A 66 17.50 9.12 -0.37
N GLY A 67 17.16 10.37 -0.65
CA GLY A 67 17.22 10.94 -2.00
C GLY A 67 16.01 10.63 -2.89
N THR A 68 14.99 9.93 -2.36
CA THR A 68 13.71 9.77 -3.08
C THR A 68 13.09 11.14 -3.40
N PRO A 69 12.70 11.42 -4.66
CA PRO A 69 12.07 12.68 -5.03
C PRO A 69 10.80 12.94 -4.23
N GLN A 70 10.63 14.16 -3.74
CA GLN A 70 9.50 14.52 -2.85
C GLN A 70 8.13 14.22 -3.47
N TRP A 71 7.98 14.43 -4.78
CA TRP A 71 6.73 14.13 -5.48
C TRP A 71 6.37 12.63 -5.41
N PHE A 72 7.38 11.75 -5.46
CA PHE A 72 7.18 10.31 -5.42
C PHE A 72 6.86 9.85 -3.99
N ILE A 73 7.54 10.43 -2.99
CA ILE A 73 7.19 10.25 -1.57
C ILE A 73 5.71 10.61 -1.36
N HIS A 74 5.27 11.80 -1.79
CA HIS A 74 3.88 12.21 -1.64
C HIS A 74 2.90 11.28 -2.38
N LEU A 75 3.22 10.86 -3.60
CA LEU A 75 2.37 9.94 -4.38
C LEU A 75 2.18 8.61 -3.64
N VAL A 76 3.28 7.96 -3.25
CA VAL A 76 3.24 6.66 -2.57
C VAL A 76 2.57 6.78 -1.20
N HIS A 77 2.90 7.82 -0.42
CA HIS A 77 2.30 8.01 0.90
C HIS A 77 0.80 8.28 0.87
N SER A 78 0.32 9.05 -0.11
CA SER A 78 -1.11 9.27 -0.29
C SER A 78 -1.83 8.02 -0.81
N ALA A 79 -1.21 7.24 -1.70
CA ALA A 79 -1.78 6.01 -2.24
C ALA A 79 -2.05 4.95 -1.14
N TRP A 80 -1.16 4.80 -0.16
CA TRP A 80 -1.29 3.83 0.92
C TRP A 80 -1.74 4.41 2.28
N ASP A 81 -2.49 5.52 2.26
CA ASP A 81 -3.02 6.14 3.47
C ASP A 81 -3.94 5.16 4.24
N ALA A 82 -3.96 5.26 5.57
CA ALA A 82 -4.82 4.41 6.38
C ALA A 82 -6.30 4.64 6.08
N ASN A 83 -6.70 5.89 5.84
CA ASN A 83 -8.05 6.25 5.48
C ASN A 83 -8.26 6.16 3.96
N PRO A 84 -9.17 5.31 3.45
CA PRO A 84 -9.48 5.21 2.02
C PRO A 84 -9.83 6.54 1.35
N GLU A 85 -10.46 7.47 2.07
CA GLU A 85 -10.90 8.78 1.54
C GLU A 85 -9.72 9.73 1.26
N ASN A 86 -8.60 9.56 1.96
CA ASN A 86 -7.39 10.35 1.71
C ASN A 86 -6.61 9.88 0.49
N ARG A 87 -6.90 8.66 0.00
CA ARG A 87 -6.18 8.09 -1.14
C ARG A 87 -6.63 8.78 -2.43
N PRO A 88 -5.74 9.03 -3.40
CA PRO A 88 -6.12 9.56 -4.70
C PRO A 88 -7.03 8.60 -5.49
N SER A 89 -7.57 9.06 -6.62
CA SER A 89 -8.19 8.15 -7.60
C SER A 89 -7.11 7.46 -8.44
N MET A 90 -7.43 6.32 -9.03
CA MET A 90 -6.50 5.65 -9.95
C MET A 90 -6.16 6.54 -11.16
N ALA A 91 -7.14 7.30 -11.66
CA ALA A 91 -6.93 8.28 -12.74
C ALA A 91 -5.91 9.36 -12.38
N TYR A 92 -5.90 9.83 -11.13
CA TYR A 92 -4.91 10.81 -10.67
C TYR A 92 -3.51 10.20 -10.58
N ILE A 93 -3.38 8.95 -10.12
CA ILE A 93 -2.10 8.24 -10.11
C ILE A 93 -1.55 8.10 -11.54
N GLN A 94 -2.39 7.69 -12.49
CA GLN A 94 -1.99 7.59 -13.90
C GLN A 94 -1.47 8.94 -14.42
N GLN A 95 -2.19 10.03 -14.16
CA GLN A 95 -1.81 11.36 -14.62
C GLN A 95 -0.45 11.83 -14.08
N ILE A 96 -0.07 11.41 -12.86
CA ILE A 96 1.25 11.77 -12.28
C ILE A 96 2.39 10.96 -12.91
N LEU A 97 2.10 9.74 -13.38
CA LEU A 97 3.11 8.81 -13.90
C LEU A 97 3.36 8.97 -15.41
N GLU A 98 2.52 9.71 -16.12
CA GLU A 98 2.70 10.12 -17.53
C GLU A 98 3.67 11.29 -17.68
#